data_AF-A0ABD5S8J1-F1
#
_entry.id   AF-A0ABD5S8J1-F1
#
_cell.length_a   1.000
_cell.length_b   1.000
_cell.length_c   1.000
_cell.angle_alpha   90.00
_cell.angle_beta   90.00
_cell.angle_gamma   90.00
#
_symmetry.space_group_name_H-M   'P 1'
#
loop_
_entity.id
_entity.type
_entity.pdbx_description
1 polymer ?
#
loop_
_entity_poly.entity_id
_entity_poly.type
_entity_poly.pdbx_seq_one_letter_code
_entity_poly.pdbx_strand_id
1 'polypeptide(L)' 'VTRVADLDDRIRERAAVVIDDGDCPGTESTVVDPDAGRIHRRGAMAGAVEAWLADPPV' A
#
# COMPACT_ATOMS: atom_id res chain seq x y z
N VAL A 1 9.78 -2.40 4.35
CA VAL A 1 10.13 -3.79 3.96
C VAL A 1 9.81 -3.94 2.49
N THR A 2 10.81 -4.16 1.64
CA THR A 2 10.62 -4.34 0.19
C THR A 2 11.15 -5.68 -0.31
N ARG A 3 11.89 -6.41 0.52
CA ARG A 3 12.42 -7.75 0.26
C ARG A 3 11.99 -8.71 1.35
N VAL A 4 11.90 -10.00 1.03
CA VAL A 4 11.61 -11.06 2.02
C VAL A 4 12.63 -11.02 3.16
N ALA A 5 13.92 -10.83 2.86
CA ALA A 5 14.99 -10.79 3.86
C ALA A 5 14.86 -9.63 4.86
N ASP A 6 14.07 -8.60 4.55
CA ASP A 6 13.82 -7.47 5.45
C ASP A 6 12.67 -7.75 6.44
N LEU A 7 11.97 -8.88 6.29
CA LEU A 7 10.95 -9.32 7.24
C LEU A 7 11.62 -9.91 8.48
N ASP A 8 11.06 -9.56 9.64
CA ASP A 8 11.43 -10.14 10.93
C ASP A 8 11.34 -11.68 10.88
N ASP A 9 12.32 -12.34 11.51
CA ASP A 9 12.44 -13.80 11.56
C ASP A 9 11.16 -14.45 12.06
N ARG A 10 10.46 -13.83 13.02
CA ARG A 10 9.19 -14.33 13.56
C ARG A 10 8.10 -14.47 12.50
N ILE A 11 8.13 -13.63 11.46
CA ILE A 11 7.19 -13.70 10.34
C ILE A 11 7.65 -14.79 9.36
N ARG A 12 8.93 -14.80 9.00
CA ARG A 12 9.49 -15.75 8.02
C ARG A 12 9.40 -17.20 8.49
N GLU A 13 9.65 -17.46 9.76
CA GLU A 13 9.60 -18.80 10.36
C GLU A 13 8.18 -19.34 10.53
N ARG A 14 7.17 -18.46 10.65
CA ARG A 14 5.77 -18.85 10.86
C ARG A 14 4.95 -18.92 9.58
N ALA A 15 5.43 -18.33 8.49
CA ALA A 15 4.78 -18.44 7.20
C ALA A 15 4.86 -19.89 6.70
N ALA A 16 3.72 -20.48 6.35
CA ALA A 16 3.71 -21.83 5.79
C ALA A 16 4.33 -21.88 4.39
N VAL A 17 4.22 -20.79 3.62
CA VAL A 17 4.75 -20.63 2.27
C VAL A 17 5.18 -19.17 2.07
N VAL A 18 6.28 -18.96 1.34
CA VAL A 18 6.73 -17.65 0.86
C VAL A 18 6.83 -17.71 -0.66
N ILE A 19 6.23 -16.73 -1.34
CA ILE A 19 6.41 -16.51 -2.78
C ILE A 19 7.32 -15.30 -2.92
N ASP A 20 8.54 -15.53 -3.40
CA ASP A 20 9.56 -14.50 -3.55
C ASP A 20 9.81 -14.25 -5.04
N ASP A 21 9.34 -13.10 -5.53
CA ASP A 21 9.56 -12.60 -6.89
C ASP A 21 10.55 -11.40 -6.90
N GLY A 22 11.33 -11.26 -5.83
CA GLY A 22 12.31 -10.18 -5.67
C GLY A 22 11.75 -8.91 -5.02
N ASP A 23 12.32 -7.77 -5.41
CA ASP A 23 12.08 -6.48 -4.75
C ASP A 23 10.72 -5.89 -5.11
N CYS A 24 10.02 -5.32 -4.11
CA CYS A 24 8.84 -4.49 -4.30
C CYS A 24 9.24 -3.01 -4.44
N PRO A 25 9.30 -2.43 -5.67
CA PRO A 25 9.76 -1.04 -5.87
C PRO A 25 8.71 0.02 -5.47
N GLY A 26 7.48 -0.38 -5.16
CA GLY A 26 6.39 0.53 -4.80
C GLY A 26 6.50 1.08 -3.38
N THR A 27 5.97 2.28 -3.17
CA THR A 27 5.65 2.78 -1.83
C THR A 27 4.28 2.28 -1.40
N GLU A 28 3.96 2.43 -0.11
CA GLU A 28 2.68 1.99 0.44
C GLU A 28 1.49 2.59 -0.32
N SER A 29 0.40 1.83 -0.40
CA SER A 29 -0.83 2.29 -1.03
C SER A 29 -1.48 3.43 -0.24
N THR A 30 -2.10 4.37 -0.97
CA THR A 30 -3.01 5.36 -0.41
C THR A 30 -4.26 4.66 0.10
N VAL A 31 -4.70 5.02 1.31
CA VAL A 31 -5.95 4.53 1.92
C VAL A 31 -6.90 5.71 2.03
N VAL A 32 -8.07 5.58 1.41
CA VAL A 32 -9.09 6.62 1.29
C VAL A 32 -10.45 6.05 1.69
N ASP A 33 -11.25 6.88 2.34
CA ASP A 33 -12.69 6.73 2.51
C ASP A 33 -13.37 7.68 1.53
N PRO A 34 -13.91 7.16 0.42
CA PRO A 34 -14.60 7.98 -0.59
C PRO A 34 -15.88 8.63 -0.08
N ASP A 35 -16.65 7.91 0.74
CA ASP A 35 -17.94 8.40 1.23
C ASP A 35 -17.75 9.58 2.19
N ALA A 36 -16.68 9.55 2.99
CA ALA A 36 -16.29 10.65 3.86
C ALA A 36 -15.38 11.70 3.18
N GLY A 37 -14.98 11.48 1.92
CA GLY A 37 -14.04 12.34 1.20
C GLY A 37 -12.67 12.48 1.87
N ARG A 38 -12.18 11.44 2.55
CA ARG A 38 -11.01 11.52 3.46
C ARG A 38 -9.91 10.53 3.10
N ILE A 39 -8.68 11.02 3.00
CA ILE A 39 -7.49 10.14 2.97
C ILE A 39 -7.08 9.79 4.40
N HIS A 40 -7.10 8.50 4.74
CA HIS A 40 -6.63 7.98 6.02
C HIS A 40 -5.11 7.82 6.06
N ARG A 41 -4.52 7.39 4.95
CA ARG A 41 -3.06 7.28 4.80
C ARG A 41 -2.64 7.72 3.42
N ARG A 42 -1.67 8.64 3.36
CA ARG A 42 -1.05 9.05 2.11
C ARG A 42 -0.07 7.97 1.66
N GLY A 43 -0.21 7.55 0.40
CA GLY A 43 0.69 6.61 -0.24
C GLY A 43 1.07 7.07 -1.65
N ALA A 44 1.52 6.13 -2.48
CA ALA A 44 2.02 6.37 -3.84
C ALA A 44 1.11 7.25 -4.71
N MET A 45 -0.20 7.15 -4.52
CA MET A 45 -1.22 7.80 -5.37
C MET A 45 -1.95 8.95 -4.67
N ALA A 46 -1.45 9.48 -3.55
CA ALA A 46 -2.21 10.43 -2.72
C ALA A 46 -2.70 11.65 -3.51
N GLY A 47 -1.85 12.26 -4.35
CA GLY A 47 -2.26 13.42 -5.17
C GLY A 47 -3.31 13.07 -6.23
N ALA A 48 -3.22 11.89 -6.84
CA ALA A 48 -4.22 11.42 -7.81
C ALA A 48 -5.58 11.17 -7.13
N VAL A 49 -5.57 10.63 -5.91
CA VAL A 49 -6.78 10.42 -5.12
C VAL A 49 -7.38 11.75 -4.66
N GLU A 50 -6.56 12.74 -4.28
CA GLU A 50 -7.05 14.09 -3.95
C GLU A 50 -7.75 14.75 -5.14
N ALA A 51 -7.18 14.63 -6.34
CA ALA A 51 -7.80 15.13 -7.56
C ALA A 51 -9.14 14.41 -7.85
N TRP A 52 -9.17 13.09 -7.71
CA TRP A 52 -10.38 12.29 -7.91
C TRP A 52 -11.49 12.62 -6.90
N LEU A 53 -11.16 12.87 -5.63
CA LEU A 53 -12.15 13.30 -4.62
C LEU A 53 -12.70 14.69 -4.91
N ALA A 54 -11.90 15.59 -5.49
CA ALA A 54 -12.31 16.94 -5.83
C ALA A 54 -13.24 16.98 -7.06
N ASP A 55 -13.03 16.07 -8.01
CA ASP A 55 -13.82 15.95 -9.25
C ASP A 55 -14.00 14.47 -9.64
N PRO A 56 -14.90 13.75 -8.94
CA PRO A 56 -15.15 12.34 -9.24
C PRO A 56 -15.94 12.20 -10.54
N PRO A 57 -15.58 11.26 -11.43
CA PRO A 57 -16.36 10.97 -12.62
C PRO A 57 -17.77 10.47 -12.24
N VAL A 58 -18.77 10.89 -13.00
CA VAL A 58 -20.20 10.56 -12.82
C VAL A 58 -20.59 9.18 -13.35
#